data_AF-A0A382DWU7-F1
#
_entry.id   AF-A0A382DWU7-F1
#
_cell.length_a   1.000
_cell.length_b   1.000
_cell.length_c   1.000
_cell.angle_alpha   90.00
_cell.angle_beta   90.00
_cell.angle_gamma   90.00
#
_symmetry.space_group_name_H-M   'P 1'
#
loop_
_entity.id
_entity.type
_entity.pdbx_description
1 polymer ?
#
loop_
_entity_poly.entity_id
_entity_poly.type
_entity_poly.pdbx_seq_one_letter_code
_entity_poly.pdbx_strand_id
1 'polypeptide(L)' 'MKHGELITTHYKEDIYGSRAEVYRMGVNTYSIAYFNSNDAMLRTKHFTNSTLDSIEDKAENWALGED' A
#
# COMPACT_ATOMS: atom_id res chain seq x y z
N MET A 1 14.91 -2.79 0.01
CA MET A 1 14.17 -2.96 -1.25
C MET A 1 14.01 -1.58 -1.87
N LYS A 2 14.34 -1.38 -3.15
CA LYS A 2 14.01 -0.11 -3.82
C LYS A 2 12.50 -0.12 -4.07
N HIS A 3 11.76 0.62 -3.27
CA HIS A 3 10.37 0.93 -3.60
C HIS A 3 10.38 1.72 -4.91
N GLY A 4 9.40 1.46 -5.78
CA GLY A 4 9.21 2.18 -7.03
C GLY A 4 8.74 3.62 -6.80
N GLU A 5 8.07 4.22 -7.77
CA GLU A 5 7.45 5.54 -7.58
C GLU A 5 6.26 5.42 -6.62
N LEU A 6 6.25 6.18 -5.51
CA LEU A 6 5.10 6.26 -4.62
C LEU A 6 3.95 6.97 -5.35
N ILE A 7 2.80 6.32 -5.43
CA ILE A 7 1.61 6.84 -6.10
C ILE A 7 0.66 7.45 -5.06
N THR A 8 0.29 6.66 -4.06
CA THR A 8 -0.77 6.98 -3.11
C THR A 8 -0.42 6.44 -1.73
N THR A 9 -0.96 7.08 -0.70
CA THR A 9 -0.89 6.62 0.69
C THR A 9 -2.28 6.64 1.30
N HIS A 10 -2.74 5.49 1.76
CA HIS A 10 -3.99 5.33 2.48
C HIS A 10 -3.73 5.29 3.97
N TYR A 11 -4.39 6.17 4.72
CA TYR A 11 -4.29 6.21 6.17
C TYR A 11 -5.55 5.60 6.78
N LYS A 12 -5.36 4.91 7.90
CA LYS A 12 -6.50 4.58 8.75
C LYS A 12 -7.02 5.88 9.40
N GLU A 13 -8.33 6.12 9.38
CA GLU A 13 -8.92 7.37 9.89
C GLU A 13 -8.72 7.60 11.40
N ASP A 14 -8.49 6.54 12.17
CA ASP A 14 -8.21 6.59 13.59
C ASP A 14 -6.69 6.82 13.83
N ILE A 15 -6.36 8.06 14.26
CA ILE A 15 -5.23 8.66 15.02
C ILE A 15 -3.88 7.92 15.23
N TYR A 16 -3.76 6.65 14.94
CA TYR A 16 -2.63 5.77 15.21
C TYR A 16 -1.79 5.44 13.96
N GLY A 17 -1.70 6.32 12.95
CA GLY A 17 -0.56 6.36 12.02
C GLY A 17 -0.29 5.13 11.14
N SER A 18 -1.13 4.09 11.17
CA SER A 18 -1.03 2.96 10.25
C SER A 18 -1.47 3.38 8.85
N ARG A 19 -0.72 2.92 7.85
CA ARG A 19 -0.94 3.31 6.46
C ARG A 19 -0.55 2.23 5.49
N ALA A 20 -1.17 2.24 4.32
CA ALA A 20 -0.78 1.44 3.17
C ALA A 20 -0.29 2.38 2.07
N GLU A 21 0.94 2.15 1.59
CA GLU A 21 1.57 2.91 0.52
C GLU A 21 1.56 2.10 -0.78
N VAL A 22 1.08 2.70 -1.86
CA VAL A 22 1.04 2.10 -3.19
C VAL A 22 2.20 2.61 -4.03
N TYR A 23 2.98 1.70 -4.60
CA TYR A 23 4.13 2.01 -5.44
C TYR A 23 3.98 1.46 -6.85
N ARG A 24 4.35 2.24 -7.87
CA ARG A 24 4.51 1.78 -9.26
C ARG A 24 5.91 1.21 -9.46
N MET A 25 5.98 -0.07 -9.82
CA MET A 25 7.25 -0.78 -10.09
C MET A 25 7.52 -0.93 -11.59
N GLY A 26 6.52 -0.68 -12.44
CA GLY A 26 6.58 -0.79 -13.89
C GLY A 26 5.20 -0.71 -14.53
N VAL A 27 5.11 -1.01 -15.84
CA VAL A 27 3.80 -1.07 -16.53
C VAL A 27 2.94 -2.14 -15.90
N ASN A 28 1.74 -1.76 -15.43
CA ASN A 28 0.77 -2.64 -14.74
C ASN A 28 1.36 -3.48 -13.60
N THR A 29 2.43 -2.98 -12.98
CA THR A 29 3.13 -3.66 -11.88
C THR A 29 3.22 -2.72 -10.69
N TYR A 30 2.66 -3.16 -9.56
CA TYR A 30 2.50 -2.35 -8.36
C TYR A 30 2.95 -3.11 -7.11
N SER A 31 3.19 -2.38 -6.03
CA SER A 31 3.35 -2.98 -4.71
C SER A 31 2.67 -2.16 -3.64
N ILE A 32 2.08 -2.84 -2.66
CA ILE A 32 1.51 -2.21 -1.46
C ILE A 32 2.43 -2.52 -0.30
N ALA A 33 2.82 -1.51 0.48
CA ALA A 33 3.54 -1.66 1.73
C ALA A 33 2.68 -1.13 2.89
N TYR A 34 2.43 -1.97 3.90
CA TYR A 34 1.69 -1.60 5.10
C TYR A 34 2.64 -1.30 6.26
N PHE A 35 2.40 -0.16 6.90
CA PHE A 35 3.13 0.36 8.04
C PHE A 35 2.19 0.49 9.22
N ASN A 36 2.70 0.20 10.43
CA ASN A 36 1.95 0.44 11.66
C ASN A 36 2.16 1.87 12.18
N SER A 37 1.55 2.15 13.33
CA SER A 37 1.63 3.42 14.05
C SER A 37 3.04 3.93 14.36
N ASN A 38 4.01 3.02 14.41
CA ASN A 38 5.40 3.31 14.74
C ASN A 38 6.28 3.45 13.49
N ASP A 39 5.67 3.62 12.32
CA ASP A 39 6.36 3.68 11.02
C ASP A 39 7.13 2.39 10.67
N ALA A 40 6.82 1.27 11.34
CA ALA A 40 7.42 -0.01 11.02
C ALA A 40 6.66 -0.67 9.88
N MET A 41 7.35 -0.96 8.78
CA MET A 41 6.80 -1.75 7.67
C MET A 41 6.55 -3.19 8.15
N LEU A 42 5.28 -3.59 8.22
CA LEU A 42 4.90 -4.93 8.67
C LEU A 42 4.66 -5.89 7.51
N ARG A 43 4.25 -5.37 6.34
CA ARG A 43 3.88 -6.21 5.20
C ARG A 43 4.17 -5.51 3.89
N THR A 44 4.54 -6.29 2.88
CA THR A 44 4.59 -5.84 1.49
C THR A 44 4.05 -6.94 0.56
N LYS A 45 3.38 -6.54 -0.52
CA LYS A 45 2.93 -7.47 -1.57
C LYS A 45 3.07 -6.83 -2.94
N HIS A 46 3.56 -7.64 -3.88
CA HIS A 46 3.74 -7.26 -5.28
C HIS A 46 2.60 -7.81 -6.13
N PHE A 47 2.18 -7.01 -7.11
CA PHE A 47 1.10 -7.32 -8.02
C PHE A 47 1.57 -7.05 -9.45
N THR A 48 1.43 -8.05 -10.32
CA THR A 48 1.70 -7.96 -11.75
C THR A 48 0.38 -8.01 -12.52
N ASN A 49 0.36 -7.47 -13.75
CA ASN A 49 -0.83 -7.45 -14.62
C ASN A 49 -2.08 -6.92 -13.91
N SER A 50 -1.93 -5.93 -13.04
CA SER A 50 -3.02 -5.33 -12.25
C SER A 50 -3.31 -3.90 -12.72
N THR A 51 -4.52 -3.42 -12.50
CA THR A 51 -4.89 -2.00 -12.71
C THR A 51 -4.59 -1.19 -11.45
N LEU A 52 -4.39 0.12 -11.58
CA LEU A 52 -4.16 1.00 -10.42
C LEU A 52 -5.36 0.94 -9.47
N ASP A 53 -6.57 1.11 -9.98
CA ASP A 53 -7.81 1.12 -9.19
C ASP A 53 -7.95 -0.11 -8.27
N SER A 54 -7.72 -1.31 -8.81
CA SER A 54 -7.79 -2.54 -8.01
C SER A 54 -6.71 -2.63 -6.92
N ILE A 55 -5.57 -1.96 -7.11
CA ILE A 55 -4.51 -1.89 -6.11
C ILE A 55 -4.81 -0.84 -5.05
N GLU A 56 -5.41 0.28 -5.45
CA GLU A 56 -5.88 1.32 -4.51
C GLU A 56 -6.95 0.74 -3.57
N ASP A 57 -7.96 0.03 -4.09
CA ASP A 57 -9.00 -0.63 -3.27
C ASP A 57 -8.39 -1.60 -2.23
N LYS A 58 -7.37 -2.37 -2.63
CA LYS A 58 -6.67 -3.29 -1.72
C LYS A 58 -5.84 -2.55 -0.68
N ALA A 59 -5.22 -1.45 -1.06
CA ALA A 59 -4.40 -0.66 -0.14
C ALA A 59 -5.28 0.03 0.90
N GLU A 60 -6.46 0.53 0.50
CA GLU A 60 -7.45 1.07 1.43
C GLU A 60 -7.90 0.01 2.44
N ASN A 61 -8.32 -1.17 1.98
CA ASN A 61 -8.69 -2.29 2.86
C ASN A 61 -7.54 -2.69 3.81
N TRP A 62 -6.29 -2.71 3.32
CA TRP A 62 -5.11 -2.95 4.16
C TRP A 62 -4.93 -1.89 5.24
N ALA A 63 -5.14 -0.62 4.91
CA ALA A 63 -5.07 0.47 5.89
C ALA A 63 -6.17 0.34 6.97
N LEU A 64 -7.36 -0.14 6.60
CA LEU A 64 -8.48 -0.41 7.50
C LEU A 64 -8.29 -1.68 8.37
N GLY A 65 -7.35 -2.56 7.99
CA GLY A 65 -7.14 -3.85 8.64
C GLY A 65 -8.12 -4.93 8.18
N GLU A 66 -8.75 -4.73 7.03
CA GLU A 66 -9.66 -5.66 6.38
C GLU A 66 -8.89 -6.45 5.32
N ASP A 67 -8.17 -7.51 5.72
CA ASP A 67 -7.54 -8.44 4.75
C ASP A 67 -7.53 -9.89 5.23
#